data_AF-A0A831NZS5-F1
#
_entry.id   AF-A0A831NZS5-F1
#
_cell.length_a   1.000
_cell.length_b   1.000
_cell.length_c   1.000
_cell.angle_alpha   90.00
_cell.angle_beta   90.00
_cell.angle_gamma   90.00
#
_symmetry.space_group_name_H-M   'P 1'
#
loop_
_entity.id
_entity.type
_entity.pdbx_description
1 polymer ?
#
loop_
_entity_poly.entity_id
_entity_poly.type
_entity_poly.pdbx_seq_one_letter_code
_entity_poly.pdbx_strand_id
1 'polypeptide(L)'
;MVAVEDVQICYELPLPLGGIMSDAPMAELVQKEKELRALLSARGYPCHDPLYTFILLPNDFLPTVRINYQGMVHIKTKETLWPRRDLA
;
A
#
# COMPACT_ATOMS: atom_id res chain seq x y z
N MET A 1 -2.80 2.32 -8.24
CA MET A 1 -2.92 2.83 -6.86
C MET A 1 -3.92 3.97 -6.83
N VAL A 2 -4.79 4.00 -5.82
CA VAL A 2 -5.86 5.00 -5.68
C VAL A 2 -5.92 5.45 -4.23
N ALA A 3 -6.10 6.75 -3.99
CA ALA A 3 -6.46 7.28 -2.68
C ALA A 3 -7.92 7.76 -2.72
N VAL A 4 -8.70 7.33 -1.73
CA VAL A 4 -10.14 7.63 -1.62
C VAL A 4 -10.42 8.30 -0.28
N GLU A 5 -11.17 9.39 -0.29
CA GLU A 5 -11.66 10.10 0.89
C GLU A 5 -13.13 10.47 0.66
N ASP A 6 -13.99 10.27 1.66
CA ASP A 6 -15.43 10.54 1.55
C ASP A 6 -16.09 9.97 0.29
N VAL A 7 -15.70 8.73 -0.08
CA VAL A 7 -16.22 8.01 -1.27
C VAL A 7 -15.81 8.67 -2.61
N GLN A 8 -14.89 9.65 -2.58
CA GLN A 8 -14.35 10.31 -3.76
C GLN A 8 -12.91 9.91 -4.02
N ILE A 9 -12.55 9.72 -5.28
CA ILE A 9 -11.17 9.48 -5.69
C ILE A 9 -10.41 10.81 -5.64
N CYS A 10 -9.46 10.92 -4.72
CA CYS A 10 -8.63 12.11 -4.56
C CYS A 10 -7.30 12.00 -5.32
N TYR A 11 -6.88 10.78 -5.65
CA TYR A 11 -5.67 10.51 -6.41
C TYR A 11 -5.75 9.16 -7.08
N GLU A 12 -5.19 9.09 -8.29
CA GLU A 12 -5.07 7.85 -9.05
C GLU A 12 -3.75 7.81 -9.84
N LEU A 13 -3.09 6.65 -9.78
CA LEU A 13 -1.91 6.30 -10.57
C LEU A 13 -2.08 4.87 -11.08
N PRO A 14 -2.32 4.66 -12.39
CA PRO A 14 -2.35 3.33 -12.99
C PRO A 14 -0.99 2.62 -12.87
N LEU A 15 -1.02 1.35 -12.47
CA LEU A 15 0.15 0.47 -12.37
C LEU A 15 -0.06 -0.81 -13.19
N PRO A 16 -0.16 -0.72 -14.54
CA PRO A 16 -0.51 -1.86 -15.39
C PRO A 16 0.51 -3.01 -15.34
N LEU A 17 1.75 -2.74 -14.93
CA LEU A 17 2.81 -3.74 -14.86
C LEU A 17 2.80 -4.41 -13.48
N GLY A 18 2.05 -5.50 -13.38
CA GLY A 18 1.98 -6.35 -12.18
C GLY A 18 1.37 -5.66 -10.96
N GLY A 19 0.69 -4.51 -11.12
CA GLY A 19 0.15 -3.73 -10.00
C GLY A 19 1.21 -2.96 -9.21
N ILE A 20 2.47 -2.97 -9.66
CA ILE A 20 3.62 -2.41 -8.94
C ILE A 20 4.25 -1.26 -9.73
N MET A 21 4.28 -1.37 -11.06
CA MET A 21 4.96 -0.40 -11.93
C MET A 21 4.01 0.22 -12.95
N SER A 22 4.33 1.45 -13.34
CA SER A 22 3.68 2.16 -14.43
C SER A 22 4.55 2.13 -15.68
N ASP A 23 3.91 2.17 -16.84
CA ASP A 23 4.53 2.33 -18.15
C ASP A 23 4.59 3.80 -18.61
N ALA A 24 4.10 4.73 -17.79
CA ALA A 24 4.17 6.17 -18.06
C ALA A 24 5.61 6.72 -18.03
N PRO A 25 5.89 7.84 -18.73
CA PRO A 25 7.19 8.48 -18.72
C PRO A 25 7.65 8.88 -17.31
N MET A 26 8.96 8.75 -17.05
CA MET A 26 9.54 9.04 -15.73
C MET A 26 9.22 10.48 -15.22
N ALA A 27 9.20 11.47 -16.13
CA ALA A 27 8.85 12.84 -15.76
C ALA A 27 7.42 12.97 -15.19
N GLU A 28 6.47 12.22 -15.74
CA GLU A 28 5.10 12.16 -15.24
C GLU A 28 5.03 11.42 -13.90
N LEU A 29 5.78 10.32 -13.77
CA LEU A 29 5.85 9.55 -12.53
C LEU A 29 6.42 10.38 -11.38
N VAL A 30 7.47 11.17 -11.63
CA VAL A 30 8.03 12.09 -10.63
C VAL A 30 7.00 13.11 -10.16
N GLN A 31 6.16 13.62 -11.07
CA GLN A 31 5.11 14.56 -10.71
C GLN A 31 4.00 13.89 -9.89
N LYS A 32 3.56 12.69 -10.32
CA LYS A 32 2.58 11.87 -9.61
C LYS A 32 3.04 11.45 -8.21
N GLU A 33 4.33 11.21 -8.04
CA GLU A 33 4.94 10.85 -6.78
C GLU A 33 4.91 12.03 -5.78
N LYS A 34 5.26 13.24 -6.24
CA LYS A 34 5.14 14.46 -5.46
C LYS A 34 3.70 14.76 -5.04
N GLU A 35 2.74 14.58 -5.95
CA GLU A 35 1.31 14.72 -5.67
C GLU A 35 0.86 13.79 -4.54
N LEU A 36 1.24 12.50 -4.62
CA LEU A 36 0.91 11.52 -3.59
C LEU A 36 1.51 11.89 -2.22
N ARG A 37 2.79 12.27 -2.18
CA ARG A 37 3.45 12.68 -0.94
C ARG A 37 2.79 13.89 -0.29
N ALA A 38 2.48 14.91 -1.08
CA ALA A 38 1.79 16.10 -0.60
C ALA A 38 0.40 15.75 -0.05
N LEU A 39 -0.36 14.92 -0.78
CA LEU A 39 -1.69 14.47 -0.39
C LEU A 39 -1.69 13.72 0.95
N LEU A 40 -0.73 12.81 1.14
CA LEU A 40 -0.59 12.02 2.36
C LEU A 40 -0.07 12.85 3.53
N SER A 41 0.93 13.71 3.29
CA SER A 41 1.48 14.61 4.30
C SER A 41 0.41 15.56 4.83
N ALA A 42 -0.44 16.12 3.95
CA ALA A 42 -1.57 16.97 4.34
C ALA A 42 -2.60 16.23 5.23
N ARG A 43 -2.65 14.90 5.16
CA ARG A 43 -3.52 14.04 5.99
C ARG A 43 -2.82 13.48 7.23
N GLY A 44 -1.61 13.95 7.54
CA GLY A 44 -0.86 13.54 8.73
C GLY A 44 -0.17 12.19 8.61
N TYR A 45 0.01 11.66 7.39
CA TYR A 45 0.79 10.44 7.19
C TYR A 45 2.27 10.69 7.58
N PRO A 46 2.83 9.91 8.52
CA PRO A 46 4.10 10.26 9.15
C PRO A 46 5.33 9.79 8.38
N CYS A 47 5.17 8.87 7.41
CA CYS A 47 6.29 8.28 6.70
C CYS A 47 6.62 9.07 5.43
N HIS A 48 7.92 9.21 5.16
CA HIS A 48 8.42 9.97 4.01
C HIS A 48 8.10 9.33 2.65
N ASP A 49 8.03 7.99 2.59
CA ASP A 49 7.75 7.25 1.37
C ASP A 49 6.66 6.18 1.62
N PRO A 50 5.47 6.36 1.03
CA PRO A 50 4.33 5.46 1.25
C PRO A 50 4.50 4.09 0.61
N LEU A 51 5.35 3.93 -0.42
CA LEU A 51 5.55 2.65 -1.10
C LEU A 51 6.14 1.60 -0.15
N TYR A 52 7.04 2.02 0.74
CA TYR A 52 7.59 1.11 1.75
C TYR A 52 6.53 0.60 2.70
N THR A 53 5.53 1.40 3.07
CA THR A 53 4.44 0.90 3.92
C THR A 53 3.66 -0.20 3.21
N PHE A 54 3.31 -0.02 1.93
CA PHE A 54 2.60 -1.05 1.16
C PHE A 54 3.41 -2.34 0.98
N ILE A 55 4.73 -2.22 0.83
CA ILE A 55 5.62 -3.38 0.67
C ILE A 55 5.85 -4.08 2.01
N LEU A 56 6.14 -3.35 3.08
CA LEU A 56 6.59 -3.94 4.37
C LEU A 56 5.44 -4.46 5.24
N LEU A 57 4.22 -3.94 5.06
CA LEU A 57 3.03 -4.39 5.79
C LEU A 57 2.72 -5.88 5.56
N PRO A 58 2.65 -6.37 4.30
CA PRO A 58 2.33 -7.76 4.02
C PRO A 58 3.51 -8.71 3.89
N ASN A 59 4.73 -8.19 3.78
CA ASN A 59 5.91 -9.02 3.53
C ASN A 59 6.25 -9.93 4.72
N ASP A 60 6.25 -11.23 4.45
CA ASP A 60 6.42 -12.32 5.40
C ASP A 60 7.90 -12.70 5.66
N PHE A 61 8.86 -12.10 4.96
CA PHE A 61 10.28 -12.25 5.29
C PHE A 61 10.68 -11.52 6.58
N LEU A 62 9.80 -10.67 7.14
CA LEU A 62 10.06 -9.97 8.38
C LEU A 62 9.53 -10.77 9.60
N PRO A 63 10.32 -10.92 10.67
CA PRO A 63 10.14 -11.96 11.69
C PRO A 63 9.05 -11.70 12.75
N THR A 64 7.96 -10.99 12.45
CA THR A 64 6.90 -10.62 13.41
C THR A 64 5.49 -10.82 12.85
N VAL A 65 4.44 -10.39 13.57
CA VAL A 65 3.05 -10.46 13.10
C VAL A 65 2.88 -9.62 11.82
N ARG A 66 2.25 -10.19 10.80
CA ARG A 66 2.03 -9.55 9.48
C ARG A 66 0.60 -9.73 9.01
N ILE A 67 0.15 -8.83 8.14
CA ILE A 67 -1.15 -8.92 7.46
C ILE A 67 -0.89 -9.47 6.06
N ASN A 68 -1.32 -10.68 5.76
CA ASN A 68 -1.25 -11.24 4.41
C ASN A 68 -2.63 -11.70 3.95
N TYR A 69 -2.71 -12.40 2.81
CA TYR A 69 -3.99 -12.88 2.27
C TYR A 69 -4.77 -13.77 3.26
N GLN A 70 -4.11 -14.48 4.17
CA GLN A 70 -4.77 -15.34 5.17
C GLN A 70 -5.38 -14.55 6.33
N GLY A 71 -4.99 -13.28 6.51
CA GLY A 71 -5.37 -12.42 7.64
C GLY A 71 -4.14 -11.92 8.41
N MET A 72 -4.26 -11.79 9.73
CA MET A 72 -3.12 -11.50 10.62
C MET A 72 -2.45 -12.79 11.05
N VAL A 73 -1.18 -12.97 10.67
CA VAL A 73 -0.42 -14.20 10.86
C VAL A 73 0.85 -13.90 11.65
N HIS A 74 1.15 -14.74 12.64
CA HIS A 74 2.44 -14.75 13.31
C HIS A 74 3.43 -15.59 12.49
N ILE A 75 4.27 -14.93 11.67
CA ILE A 75 5.09 -15.57 10.63
C ILE A 75 5.99 -16.70 11.16
N LYS A 76 6.62 -16.53 12.33
CA LYS A 76 7.52 -17.54 12.90
C LYS A 76 6.82 -18.85 13.28
N THR A 77 5.60 -18.76 13.78
CA THR A 77 4.81 -19.93 14.24
C THR A 77 3.83 -20.41 13.19
N LYS A 78 3.61 -19.62 12.13
CA LYS A 78 2.58 -19.81 11.10
C LYS A 78 1.15 -19.84 11.65
N GLU A 79 0.96 -19.33 12.87
CA GLU A 79 -0.34 -19.24 13.51
C GLU A 79 -1.14 -18.06 12.94
N THR A 80 -2.39 -18.29 12.58
CA THR A 80 -3.32 -17.23 12.16
C THR A 80 -4.03 -16.67 13.39
N LEU A 81 -3.71 -15.44 13.76
CA LEU A 81 -4.30 -14.75 14.91
C LEU A 81 -5.71 -14.24 14.61
N TRP A 82 -5.89 -13.70 13.40
CA TRP A 82 -7.20 -13.30 12.87
C TRP A 82 -7.31 -13.70 11.40
N PRO A 83 -8.27 -14.55 11.03
CA PRO A 83 -8.47 -14.94 9.63
C PRO A 83 -9.04 -13.78 8.81
N ARG A 84 -8.77 -13.79 7.51
CA ARG A 84 -9.39 -12.87 6.55
C ARG A 84 -10.91 -12.97 6.62
N ARG A 85 -11.58 -11.84 6.37
CA ARG A 85 -13.03 -11.78 6.18
C ARG A 85 -13.31 -11.49 4.72
N ASP A 86 -14.01 -12.39 4.05
CA ASP A 86 -14.48 -12.14 2.69
C ASP A 86 -15.68 -11.17 2.76
N LEU A 87 -15.66 -10.15 1.90
CA LEU A 87 -16.79 -9.24 1.73
C LEU A 87 -17.74 -9.88 0.71
N ALA A 88 -19.02 -10.01 1.09
CA ALA A 88 -20.09 -10.56 0.27
C ALA A 88 -20.51 -9.59 -0.85
#